data_AF-A0A1Q5HBV8-F1
#
_entry.id   AF-A0A1Q5HBV8-F1
#
_cell.length_a   1.000
_cell.length_b   1.000
_cell.length_c   1.000
_cell.angle_alpha   90.00
_cell.angle_beta   90.00
_cell.angle_gamma   90.00
#
_symmetry.space_group_name_H-M   'P 1'
#
loop_
_entity.id
_entity.type
_entity.pdbx_description
1 polymer ?
#
loop_
_entity_poly.entity_id
_entity_poly.type
_entity_poly.pdbx_seq_one_letter_code
_entity_poly.pdbx_strand_id
1 'polypeptide(L)'
;MRAFYRGYSARSGRRAAQVRRLHIMREDGKFPGRSGECNTSGWAHRDSDPVILDPMPAVPPPGLEWCPACVGRAAERANLLRQFAAALTAPQ
;
A
#
# COMPACT_ATOMS: atom_id res chain seq x y z
N MET A 1 5.52 10.42 -0.12
CA MET A 1 5.15 9.10 0.45
C MET A 1 5.87 8.02 -0.33
N ARG A 2 6.13 6.88 0.28
CA ARG A 2 6.74 5.70 -0.36
C ARG A 2 5.69 4.60 -0.56
N ALA A 3 5.94 3.68 -1.48
CA ALA A 3 5.14 2.47 -1.63
C ALA A 3 6.03 1.24 -1.70
N PHE A 4 5.48 0.06 -1.43
CA PHE A 4 6.20 -1.20 -1.62
C PHE A 4 5.29 -2.33 -2.08
N TYR A 5 5.88 -3.30 -2.76
CA TYR A 5 5.22 -4.55 -3.09
C TYR A 5 6.19 -5.72 -2.81
N ARG A 6 5.63 -6.93 -2.68
CA ARG A 6 6.41 -8.16 -2.49
C ARG A 6 6.13 -9.08 -3.66
N GLY A 7 7.18 -9.47 -4.37
CA GLY A 7 7.06 -10.12 -5.68
C GLY A 7 7.35 -11.62 -5.71
N TYR A 8 8.09 -12.16 -4.75
CA TYR A 8 8.75 -13.45 -4.97
C TYR A 8 8.89 -14.26 -3.67
N SER A 9 8.73 -15.57 -3.81
CA SER A 9 9.39 -16.57 -2.97
C SER A 9 10.65 -16.98 -3.71
N ALA A 10 11.83 -16.59 -3.22
CA ALA A 10 13.12 -17.01 -3.80
C ALA A 10 13.30 -18.54 -3.77
N ARG A 11 12.56 -19.24 -2.89
CA ARG A 11 12.66 -20.68 -2.63
C ARG A 11 11.80 -21.55 -3.56
N SER A 12 10.68 -21.05 -4.06
CA SER A 12 9.71 -21.87 -4.80
C SER A 12 9.44 -21.44 -6.24
N GLY A 13 9.97 -20.29 -6.68
CA GLY A 13 9.76 -19.77 -8.05
C GLY A 13 8.29 -19.52 -8.42
N ARG A 14 7.35 -19.77 -7.51
CA ARG A 14 5.91 -19.67 -7.72
C ARG A 14 5.40 -18.34 -7.16
N ARG A 15 4.72 -17.58 -8.03
CA ARG A 15 3.96 -16.38 -7.67
C ARG A 15 2.87 -16.77 -6.67
N ALA A 16 3.01 -16.38 -5.41
CA ALA A 16 1.90 -16.46 -4.47
C ALA A 16 0.75 -15.59 -5.02
N ALA A 17 -0.49 -16.09 -5.03
CA ALA A 17 -1.64 -15.38 -5.58
C ALA A 17 -1.95 -14.03 -4.86
N GLN A 18 -1.28 -13.75 -3.73
CA GLN A 18 -1.29 -12.47 -3.03
C GLN A 18 -0.47 -11.37 -3.74
N VAL A 19 0.29 -11.70 -4.79
CA VAL A 19 1.29 -10.84 -5.44
C VAL A 19 0.70 -10.07 -6.62
N ARG A 20 -0.14 -9.08 -6.32
CA ARG A 20 -0.36 -7.90 -7.19
C ARG A 20 -0.65 -6.62 -6.41
N ARG A 21 -0.48 -6.59 -5.08
CA ARG A 21 -0.83 -5.41 -4.29
C ARG A 21 0.38 -4.51 -4.08
N LEU A 22 0.21 -3.23 -4.41
CA LEU A 22 1.10 -2.13 -4.06
C LEU A 22 0.58 -1.49 -2.78
N HIS A 23 1.40 -1.52 -1.73
CA HIS A 23 1.08 -0.99 -0.41
C HIS A 23 1.66 0.41 -0.24
N ILE A 24 0.88 1.33 0.33
CA ILE A 24 1.35 2.66 0.72
C ILE A 24 2.11 2.51 2.04
N MET A 25 3.35 2.97 2.09
CA MET A 25 4.18 2.91 3.28
C MET A 25 3.70 3.92 4.32
N ARG A 26 3.58 3.44 5.55
CA ARG A 26 3.23 4.25 6.71
C ARG A 26 4.48 4.93 7.25
N GLU A 27 4.48 6.25 7.26
CA GLU A 27 5.61 7.07 7.73
C GLU A 27 5.49 7.51 9.20
N ASP A 28 4.35 7.22 9.83
CA ASP A 28 4.04 7.55 11.22
C ASP A 28 3.84 6.29 12.10
N GLY A 29 3.71 6.48 13.42
CA GLY A 29 3.35 5.42 14.36
C GLY A 29 4.52 4.54 14.84
N LYS A 30 4.22 3.30 15.25
CA LYS A 30 5.15 2.41 15.98
C LYS A 30 6.29 1.85 15.11
N PHE A 31 6.10 1.77 13.78
CA PHE A 31 7.08 1.22 12.84
C PHE A 31 7.13 2.05 11.54
N PRO A 32 7.56 3.31 11.61
CA PRO A 32 7.59 4.20 10.46
C PRO A 32 8.56 3.68 9.40
N GLY A 33 8.15 3.75 8.13
CA GLY A 33 8.94 3.25 7.00
C GLY A 33 9.09 1.73 6.94
N ARG A 34 8.39 0.99 7.81
CA ARG A 34 8.55 -0.46 7.99
C ARG A 34 7.26 -1.25 7.84
N SER A 35 6.12 -0.59 7.74
CA SER A 35 4.83 -1.21 7.46
C SER A 35 4.04 -0.39 6.45
N GLY A 36 3.08 -1.04 5.79
CA GLY A 36 2.07 -0.35 5.02
C GLY A 36 0.98 0.21 5.92
N GLU A 37 0.18 1.13 5.39
CA GLU A 37 -1.01 1.68 6.07
C GLU A 37 -1.96 0.58 6.57
N CYS A 38 -2.05 -0.54 5.86
CA CYS A 38 -2.85 -1.71 6.23
C CYS A 38 -2.18 -2.63 7.28
N ASN A 39 -1.06 -2.20 7.90
CA ASN A 39 -0.21 -2.98 8.80
C ASN A 39 0.53 -4.17 8.17
N THR A 40 0.47 -4.35 6.85
CA THR A 40 1.31 -5.33 6.15
C THR A 40 2.77 -4.95 6.35
N SER A 41 3.60 -5.90 6.79
CA SER A 41 5.02 -5.67 6.98
C SER A 41 5.69 -5.21 5.68
N GLY A 42 6.64 -4.29 5.78
CA GLY A 42 7.47 -3.76 4.69
C GLY A 42 8.94 -4.17 4.79
N TRP A 43 9.29 -5.20 5.58
CA TRP A 43 10.67 -5.71 5.74
C TRP A 43 10.89 -7.09 5.10
N ALA A 44 12.14 -7.45 4.84
CA ALA A 44 12.50 -8.77 4.33
C ALA A 44 11.89 -9.89 5.19
N HIS A 45 11.13 -10.78 4.57
CA HIS A 45 10.71 -12.04 5.19
C HIS A 45 11.51 -13.17 4.54
N ARG A 46 11.68 -14.32 5.21
CA ARG A 46 12.60 -15.42 4.86
C ARG A 46 12.80 -15.72 3.36
N ASP A 47 11.77 -15.54 2.54
CA ASP A 47 11.82 -15.84 1.10
C ASP A 47 11.37 -14.66 0.20
N SER A 48 11.10 -13.46 0.75
CA SER A 48 10.59 -12.31 0.00
C SER A 48 11.19 -10.98 0.47
N ASP A 49 11.90 -10.30 -0.42
CA ASP A 49 12.33 -8.93 -0.20
C ASP A 49 11.28 -7.93 -0.70
N PRO A 50 11.04 -6.83 0.05
CA PRO A 50 10.18 -5.76 -0.39
C PRO A 50 10.89 -4.94 -1.48
N VAL A 51 10.20 -4.67 -2.58
CA VAL A 51 10.64 -3.64 -3.54
C VAL A 51 10.02 -2.32 -3.09
N ILE A 52 10.86 -1.36 -2.74
CA ILE A 52 10.45 -0.02 -2.31
C ILE A 52 10.47 0.91 -3.52
N LEU A 53 9.38 1.65 -3.71
CA LEU A 53 9.22 2.70 -4.71
C LEU A 53 9.20 4.05 -3.98
N ASP A 54 10.24 4.85 -4.20
CA ASP A 54 10.43 6.18 -3.64
C ASP A 54 10.90 7.15 -4.74
N PRO A 55 10.08 8.15 -5.14
CA PRO A 55 8.76 8.47 -4.59
C PRO A 55 7.69 7.44 -4.95
N MET A 56 6.59 7.43 -4.19
CA MET A 56 5.39 6.66 -4.52
C MET A 56 4.86 7.07 -5.90
N PRO A 57 4.65 6.12 -6.83
CA PRO A 57 4.15 6.43 -8.16
C PRO A 57 2.68 6.88 -8.10
N ALA A 58 2.23 7.67 -9.08
CA ALA A 58 0.84 8.12 -9.18
C ALA A 58 -0.12 6.97 -9.51
N VAL A 59 0.35 5.96 -10.26
CA VAL A 59 -0.40 4.76 -10.63
C VAL A 59 0.42 3.50 -10.31
N PRO A 60 -0.20 2.35 -10.04
CA PRO A 60 0.53 1.12 -9.84
C PRO A 60 1.32 0.72 -11.10
N PRO A 61 2.56 0.21 -10.96
CA PRO A 61 3.28 -0.40 -12.08
C PRO A 61 2.49 -1.54 -12.74
N PRO A 62 2.77 -1.88 -14.02
CA PRO A 62 2.05 -2.93 -14.73
C PRO A 62 1.99 -4.26 -13.96
N GLY A 63 0.80 -4.84 -13.87
CA GLY A 63 0.57 -6.07 -13.13
C GLY A 63 0.43 -5.90 -11.62
N LEU A 64 0.47 -4.66 -11.11
CA LEU A 64 0.14 -4.32 -9.73
C LEU A 64 -1.16 -3.50 -9.68
N GLU A 65 -1.79 -3.53 -8.52
CA GLU A 65 -2.98 -2.78 -8.14
C GLU A 65 -2.73 -2.18 -6.76
N TRP A 66 -3.29 -1.01 -6.48
CA TRP A 66 -3.26 -0.49 -5.12
C TRP A 66 -3.92 -1.45 -4.13
N CYS A 67 -3.36 -1.54 -2.92
CA CYS A 67 -4.04 -2.15 -1.80
C CYS A 67 -5.23 -1.26 -1.38
N PRO A 68 -6.49 -1.72 -1.48
CA PRO A 68 -7.65 -0.88 -1.17
C PRO A 68 -7.64 -0.37 0.28
N ALA A 69 -7.20 -1.20 1.22
CA ALA A 69 -7.09 -0.82 2.62
C ALA A 69 -6.03 0.28 2.85
N CYS A 70 -4.90 0.24 2.11
CA CYS A 70 -3.90 1.30 2.17
C CYS A 70 -4.46 2.62 1.62
N VAL A 71 -5.14 2.58 0.48
CA VAL A 71 -5.75 3.76 -0.15
C VAL A 71 -6.79 4.39 0.77
N GLY A 72 -7.71 3.60 1.33
CA GLY A 72 -8.74 4.09 2.24
C GLY A 72 -8.15 4.78 3.47
N ARG A 73 -7.12 4.19 4.10
CA ARG A 73 -6.46 4.78 5.27
C ARG A 73 -5.67 6.05 4.92
N ALA A 74 -4.98 6.07 3.79
CA ALA A 74 -4.30 7.26 3.32
C ALA A 74 -5.30 8.39 3.00
N ALA A 75 -6.44 8.06 2.39
CA ALA A 75 -7.51 9.01 2.11
C ALA A 75 -8.17 9.55 3.38
N GLU A 76 -8.40 8.70 4.38
CA GLU A 76 -8.88 9.12 5.70
C GLU A 76 -7.91 10.11 6.37
N ARG A 77 -6.61 9.77 6.40
CA ARG A 77 -5.57 10.65 6.98
C ARG A 77 -5.46 11.99 6.24
N ALA A 78 -5.65 11.99 4.93
CA ALA A 78 -5.70 13.19 4.11
C ALA A 78 -7.05 13.94 4.19
N ASN A 79 -7.98 13.50 5.05
CA ASN A 79 -9.32 14.06 5.21
C ASN A 79 -10.15 14.08 3.90
N LEU A 80 -9.80 13.21 2.94
CA LEU A 80 -10.50 13.10 1.65
C LEU A 80 -11.82 12.34 1.79
N LEU A 81 -11.87 11.33 2.65
CA LEU A 81 -13.11 10.59 2.90
C LEU A 81 -14.18 11.48 3.55
N ARG A 82 -13.79 12.41 4.44
CA ARG A 82 -14.69 13.41 4.99
C ARG A 82 -15.24 14.35 3.92
N GLN A 83 -14.39 14.84 3.03
CA GLN A 83 -14.82 15.71 1.91
C GLN A 83 -15.79 14.97 0.98
N PHE A 84 -15.49 13.71 0.66
CA PHE A 84 -16.34 12.88 -0.17
C PHE A 84 -17.69 12.59 0.50
N ALA A 85 -17.69 12.26 1.79
CA ALA A 85 -18.92 12.06 2.56
C ALA A 85 -19.80 13.33 2.58
N ALA A 86 -19.20 14.50 2.77
CA ALA A 86 -19.91 15.77 2.72
C ALA A 86 -20.57 16.00 1.35
N ALA A 87 -19.86 15.70 0.25
CA ALA A 87 -20.37 15.81 -1.10
C ALA A 87 -21.54 14.83 -1.38
N LEU A 88 -21.50 13.61 -0.84
CA LEU A 88 -22.59 12.64 -0.99
C LEU A 88 -23.87 13.06 -0.27
N THR A 89 -23.75 13.84 0.81
CA THR A 89 -24.89 14.32 1.61
C THR A 89 -25.38 15.71 1.19
N ALA A 90 -24.71 16.36 0.23
CA ALA A 90 -25.15 17.64 -0.28
C ALA A 90 -26.46 17.45 -1.06
N PRO A 91 -27.48 18.30 -0.85
CA PRO A 91 -28.66 18.31 -1.70
C PRO A 91 -28.24 18.62 -3.15
N GLN A 92 -28.70 17.79 -4.08
CA GLN A 92 -28.47 17.94 -5.52
C GLN A 92 -29.30 19.08 -6.10
#